data_AF-A0A0S2K6E9-F1
#
_entry.id   AF-A0A0S2K6E9-F1
#
_cell.length_a   1.000
_cell.length_b   1.000
_cell.length_c   1.000
_cell.angle_alpha   90.00
_cell.angle_beta   90.00
_cell.angle_gamma   90.00
#
_symmetry.space_group_name_H-M   'P 1'
#
loop_
_entity.id
_entity.type
_entity.pdbx_description
1 polymer ?
#
loop_
_entity_poly.entity_id
_entity_poly.type
_entity_poly.pdbx_seq_one_letter_code
_entity_poly.pdbx_strand_id
1 'polypeptide(L)'
;MNFSKYLLSSALLFGANTASAELLKTYAGTNYDINEAYRVARYQAPEMNCIFTNEPGTFPMPWDEQCYDSAVKKIAFINTATKQAFKFSVQRVSKGNGVSVVNIEQISFTTVERRALNDFYEINDNIKAAASRISLSSIGTYNARSFASYSSSSGSECSSHPTSYFTPRGQRNTHEDLAKGIRDQVGNRSWGEFIRHTDYTGGGIQLGKGNLGLNVSLSHSNNDIFTHVNYGDPASNLLVFKVHYHGDMRYGGERRLNLSFDLQRGASAIDGIEISRLFTNDSDVVVDLTKTPVSNCLLDFIKDTGTPVSGNGTPGGSGRPGGSSGPGGGGPGGGYCTETIRAYTCSTTGDGKTTCSKQVFAVPVSC
;
A
#
# COMPACT_ATOMS: atom_id res chain seq x y z
N MET A 1 -53.39 -18.82 -67.25
CA MET A 1 -53.61 -19.46 -65.94
C MET A 1 -52.63 -18.85 -64.94
N ASN A 2 -53.18 -18.33 -63.85
CA ASN A 2 -52.63 -18.14 -62.49
C ASN A 2 -51.47 -17.15 -62.21
N PHE A 3 -51.90 -16.02 -61.64
CA PHE A 3 -51.33 -15.24 -60.52
C PHE A 3 -50.44 -16.00 -59.52
N SER A 4 -49.39 -15.35 -58.99
CA SER A 4 -49.17 -15.08 -57.53
C SER A 4 -47.80 -14.37 -57.33
N LYS A 5 -47.76 -13.06 -56.99
CA LYS A 5 -47.61 -12.43 -55.66
C LYS A 5 -46.23 -12.56 -54.96
N TYR A 6 -45.59 -11.39 -54.83
CA TYR A 6 -44.80 -10.85 -53.71
C TYR A 6 -43.90 -11.77 -52.86
N LEU A 7 -42.62 -11.38 -52.71
CA LEU A 7 -42.14 -10.78 -51.44
C LEU A 7 -40.73 -10.20 -51.59
N LEU A 8 -40.61 -8.89 -51.33
CA LEU A 8 -39.36 -8.25 -50.93
C LEU A 8 -38.82 -8.98 -49.69
N SER A 9 -37.54 -9.34 -49.70
CA SER A 9 -36.77 -9.53 -48.47
C SER A 9 -35.64 -8.54 -48.46
N SER A 10 -35.97 -7.33 -48.01
CA SER A 10 -35.00 -6.37 -47.51
C SER A 10 -34.36 -6.98 -46.26
N ALA A 11 -33.17 -7.55 -46.42
CA ALA A 11 -32.33 -7.92 -45.29
C ALA A 11 -31.85 -6.64 -44.62
N LEU A 12 -32.63 -6.16 -43.65
CA LEU A 12 -32.17 -5.24 -42.62
C LEU A 12 -31.04 -5.95 -41.86
N LEU A 13 -29.80 -5.71 -42.29
CA LEU A 13 -28.62 -5.87 -41.46
C LEU A 13 -28.75 -4.86 -40.32
N PHE A 14 -29.51 -5.22 -39.29
CA PHE A 14 -29.26 -4.69 -37.95
C PHE A 14 -27.90 -5.23 -37.54
N GLY A 15 -26.85 -4.50 -37.92
CA GLY A 15 -25.58 -4.53 -37.23
C GLY A 15 -25.87 -4.09 -35.79
N ALA A 16 -26.25 -5.05 -34.96
CA ALA A 16 -26.13 -4.89 -33.53
C ALA A 16 -24.64 -4.67 -33.29
N ASN A 17 -24.25 -3.41 -33.12
CA ASN A 17 -23.06 -3.08 -32.36
C ASN A 17 -23.28 -3.74 -31.00
N THR A 18 -22.79 -4.97 -30.85
CA THR A 18 -22.54 -5.56 -29.55
C THR A 18 -21.48 -4.65 -28.94
N ALA A 19 -21.92 -3.55 -28.33
CA ALA A 19 -21.14 -2.86 -27.34
C ALA A 19 -20.80 -3.94 -26.32
N SER A 20 -19.59 -4.48 -26.41
CA SER A 20 -19.05 -5.33 -25.38
C SER A 20 -19.18 -4.51 -24.12
N ALA A 21 -20.14 -4.89 -23.26
CA ALA A 21 -20.27 -4.25 -21.96
C ALA A 21 -18.89 -4.35 -21.32
N GLU A 22 -18.35 -3.22 -20.88
CA GLU A 22 -17.10 -3.16 -20.13
C GLU A 22 -17.48 -2.74 -18.72
N LEU A 23 -16.78 -3.27 -17.70
CA LEU A 23 -16.99 -2.87 -16.33
C LEU A 23 -16.86 -1.34 -16.21
N LEU A 24 -17.78 -0.70 -15.50
CA LEU A 24 -17.79 0.74 -15.35
C LEU A 24 -16.53 1.18 -14.59
N LYS A 25 -15.65 1.94 -15.26
CA LYS A 25 -14.47 2.52 -14.64
C LYS A 25 -14.89 3.46 -13.51
N THR A 26 -14.45 3.14 -12.30
CA THR A 26 -14.92 3.79 -11.09
C THR A 26 -13.74 4.23 -10.23
N TYR A 27 -13.78 5.46 -9.73
CA TYR A 27 -12.75 6.03 -8.86
C TYR A 27 -13.30 6.16 -7.44
N ALA A 28 -12.59 5.62 -6.46
CA ALA A 28 -12.98 5.70 -5.06
C ALA A 28 -12.07 6.64 -4.27
N GLY A 29 -12.66 7.41 -3.35
CA GLY A 29 -11.95 8.33 -2.47
C GLY A 29 -12.84 8.82 -1.34
N THR A 30 -12.32 9.68 -0.45
CA THR A 30 -13.11 10.29 0.65
C THR A 30 -13.65 11.67 0.28
N ASN A 31 -13.07 12.28 -0.75
CA ASN A 31 -13.26 13.71 -1.06
C ASN A 31 -14.04 13.94 -2.35
N TYR A 32 -14.58 12.88 -2.96
CA TYR A 32 -15.45 13.01 -4.12
C TYR A 32 -16.83 13.51 -3.69
N ASP A 33 -16.98 14.82 -3.62
CA ASP A 33 -18.30 15.45 -3.75
C ASP A 33 -18.67 15.60 -5.24
N ILE A 34 -19.84 16.15 -5.53
CA ILE A 34 -20.31 16.30 -6.91
C ILE A 34 -19.42 17.24 -7.74
N ASN A 35 -18.86 18.28 -7.13
CA ASN A 35 -18.03 19.27 -7.83
C ASN A 35 -16.66 18.69 -8.17
N GLU A 36 -16.05 18.00 -7.22
CA GLU A 36 -14.78 17.31 -7.42
C GLU A 36 -14.93 16.16 -8.41
N ALA A 37 -16.01 15.38 -8.31
CA ALA A 37 -16.31 14.34 -9.28
C ALA A 37 -16.51 14.92 -10.69
N TYR A 38 -17.20 16.05 -10.84
CA TYR A 38 -17.36 16.74 -12.12
C TYR A 38 -16.02 17.26 -12.66
N ARG A 39 -15.19 17.86 -11.80
CA ARG A 39 -13.86 18.35 -12.16
C ARG A 39 -12.98 17.22 -12.69
N VAL A 40 -12.91 16.11 -11.96
CA VAL A 40 -12.10 14.94 -12.39
C VAL A 40 -12.71 14.28 -13.62
N ALA A 41 -14.04 14.22 -13.74
CA ALA A 41 -14.72 13.72 -14.93
C ALA A 41 -14.29 14.47 -16.19
N ARG A 42 -14.16 15.80 -16.09
CA ARG A 42 -13.69 16.64 -17.19
C ARG A 42 -12.29 16.29 -17.66
N TYR A 43 -11.36 16.04 -16.73
CA TYR A 43 -9.99 15.62 -17.04
C TYR A 43 -9.91 14.20 -17.61
N GLN A 44 -10.87 13.33 -17.29
CA GLN A 44 -10.92 11.95 -17.77
C GLN A 44 -11.67 11.77 -19.09
N ALA A 45 -12.16 12.87 -19.68
CA ALA A 45 -12.82 12.86 -20.97
C ALA A 45 -11.88 12.33 -22.07
N PRO A 46 -12.37 11.45 -22.95
CA PRO A 46 -11.54 10.87 -23.99
C PRO A 46 -11.01 11.94 -24.94
N GLU A 47 -9.83 11.68 -25.49
CA GLU A 47 -9.24 12.52 -26.52
C GLU A 47 -10.05 12.42 -27.81
N MET A 48 -10.06 13.51 -28.56
CA MET A 48 -10.63 13.51 -29.91
C MET A 48 -9.67 12.82 -30.86
N ASN A 49 -10.21 12.24 -31.92
CA ASN A 49 -9.41 11.86 -33.06
C ASN A 49 -9.36 13.05 -34.03
N CYS A 50 -8.18 13.62 -34.21
CA CYS A 50 -7.95 14.73 -35.13
C CYS A 50 -7.07 14.26 -36.28
N ILE A 51 -7.49 14.58 -37.51
CA ILE A 51 -6.73 14.31 -38.71
C ILE A 51 -6.47 15.62 -39.45
N PHE A 52 -5.31 15.72 -40.07
CA PHE A 52 -5.03 16.81 -40.99
C PHE A 52 -5.52 16.44 -42.39
N THR A 53 -6.27 17.35 -43.02
CA THR A 53 -6.82 17.16 -44.36
C THR A 53 -6.00 17.86 -45.46
N ASN A 54 -4.88 18.47 -45.11
CA ASN A 54 -4.00 19.12 -46.10
C ASN A 54 -3.29 18.08 -46.99
N GLU A 55 -2.93 18.50 -48.20
CA GLU A 55 -2.23 17.63 -49.14
C GLU A 55 -0.85 17.22 -48.60
N PRO A 56 -0.41 15.96 -48.82
CA PRO A 56 0.92 15.51 -48.42
C PRO A 56 2.02 16.43 -48.96
N GLY A 57 2.90 16.91 -48.07
CA GLY A 57 4.00 17.81 -48.41
C GLY A 57 3.68 19.31 -48.31
N THR A 58 2.46 19.68 -47.94
CA THR A 58 2.09 21.07 -47.62
C THR A 58 2.20 21.36 -46.13
N PHE A 59 2.37 22.63 -45.77
CA PHE A 59 2.39 23.06 -44.37
C PHE A 59 0.95 23.09 -43.83
N PRO A 60 0.62 22.35 -42.76
CA PRO A 60 -0.73 22.31 -42.20
C PRO A 60 -1.10 23.64 -41.54
N MET A 61 -2.28 24.17 -41.88
CA MET A 61 -2.87 25.34 -41.26
C MET A 61 -3.91 24.93 -40.19
N PRO A 62 -4.27 25.81 -39.24
CA PRO A 62 -5.23 25.47 -38.19
C PRO A 62 -6.63 25.03 -38.67
N TRP A 63 -7.03 25.42 -39.88
CA TRP A 63 -8.30 24.97 -40.50
C TRP A 63 -8.18 23.66 -41.27
N ASP A 64 -6.97 23.15 -41.48
CA ASP A 64 -6.73 21.84 -42.07
C ASP A 64 -6.87 20.71 -41.05
N GLU A 65 -6.99 21.04 -39.75
CA GLU A 65 -7.26 20.09 -38.69
C GLU A 65 -8.77 19.81 -38.57
N GLN A 66 -9.17 18.58 -38.88
CA GLN A 66 -10.51 18.08 -38.63
C GLN A 66 -10.51 17.15 -37.43
N CYS A 67 -11.12 17.61 -36.34
CA CYS A 67 -11.36 16.82 -35.14
C CYS A 67 -12.77 16.26 -35.12
N TYR A 68 -12.88 14.95 -34.90
CA TYR A 68 -14.16 14.27 -34.67
C TYR A 68 -14.46 14.16 -33.19
N ASP A 69 -15.76 14.14 -32.86
CA ASP A 69 -16.23 13.88 -31.51
C ASP A 69 -15.62 12.59 -30.98
N SER A 70 -15.14 12.65 -29.75
CA SER A 70 -14.65 11.46 -29.05
C SER A 70 -15.80 10.48 -28.76
N ALA A 71 -15.45 9.22 -28.52
CA ALA A 71 -16.40 8.23 -28.05
C ALA A 71 -16.97 8.63 -26.68
N VAL A 72 -18.26 8.33 -26.44
CA VAL A 72 -18.86 8.55 -25.12
C VAL A 72 -18.27 7.56 -24.11
N LYS A 73 -17.70 8.07 -23.03
CA LYS A 73 -17.14 7.27 -21.95
C LYS A 73 -17.97 7.44 -20.69
N LYS A 74 -18.33 6.32 -20.06
CA LYS A 74 -19.03 6.33 -18.76
C LYS A 74 -18.00 6.15 -17.65
N ILE A 75 -18.08 6.97 -16.63
CA ILE A 75 -17.20 6.92 -15.45
C ILE A 75 -18.02 7.14 -14.18
N ALA A 76 -17.61 6.51 -13.09
CA ALA A 76 -18.20 6.71 -11.78
C ALA A 76 -17.18 7.19 -10.75
N PHE A 77 -17.67 7.91 -9.75
CA PHE A 77 -16.93 8.41 -8.61
C PHE A 77 -17.68 8.00 -7.35
N ILE A 78 -16.96 7.42 -6.40
CA ILE A 78 -17.51 6.89 -5.16
C ILE A 78 -16.84 7.59 -3.99
N ASN A 79 -17.66 8.13 -3.10
CA ASN A 79 -17.23 8.64 -1.81
C ASN A 79 -17.35 7.54 -0.74
N THR A 80 -16.21 7.00 -0.33
CA THR A 80 -16.10 5.95 0.69
C THR A 80 -16.42 6.41 2.10
N ALA A 81 -16.48 7.73 2.36
CA ALA A 81 -16.80 8.29 3.67
C ALA A 81 -18.31 8.60 3.79
N THR A 82 -18.90 9.26 2.80
CA THR A 82 -20.32 9.65 2.81
C THR A 82 -21.25 8.62 2.18
N LYS A 83 -20.69 7.59 1.54
CA LYS A 83 -21.41 6.58 0.72
C LYS A 83 -22.19 7.18 -0.45
N GLN A 84 -21.81 8.37 -0.91
CA GLN A 84 -22.36 8.98 -2.11
C GLN A 84 -21.62 8.50 -3.35
N ALA A 85 -22.33 8.36 -4.47
CA ALA A 85 -21.73 8.02 -5.74
C ALA A 85 -22.34 8.82 -6.88
N PHE A 86 -21.50 9.20 -7.84
CA PHE A 86 -21.88 9.97 -9.02
C PHE A 86 -21.43 9.21 -10.26
N LYS A 87 -22.27 9.20 -11.29
CA LYS A 87 -21.96 8.58 -12.58
C LYS A 87 -22.17 9.61 -13.68
N PHE A 88 -21.19 9.70 -14.56
CA PHE A 88 -21.19 10.65 -15.66
C PHE A 88 -21.00 9.95 -17.00
N SER A 89 -21.69 10.49 -18.00
CA SER A 89 -21.38 10.33 -19.41
C SER A 89 -20.48 11.50 -19.81
N VAL A 90 -19.25 11.22 -20.21
CA VAL A 90 -18.28 12.25 -20.64
C VAL A 90 -17.93 12.07 -22.10
N GLN A 91 -17.95 13.18 -22.84
CA GLN A 91 -17.60 13.24 -24.25
C GLN A 91 -16.95 14.57 -24.56
N ARG A 92 -15.83 14.55 -25.27
CA ARG A 92 -15.26 15.73 -25.92
C ARG A 92 -15.90 15.91 -27.29
N VAL A 93 -16.53 17.06 -27.49
CA VAL A 93 -17.27 17.45 -28.70
C VAL A 93 -16.50 18.54 -29.42
N SER A 94 -16.29 18.35 -30.72
CA SER A 94 -15.63 19.30 -31.60
C SER A 94 -16.52 20.51 -31.86
N LYS A 95 -15.94 21.70 -31.80
CA LYS A 95 -16.59 22.97 -32.21
C LYS A 95 -16.03 23.52 -33.51
N GLY A 96 -15.17 22.76 -34.19
CA GLY A 96 -14.43 23.19 -35.37
C GLY A 96 -13.13 23.95 -35.02
N ASN A 97 -12.23 24.06 -36.01
CA ASN A 97 -10.97 24.81 -35.93
C ASN A 97 -10.10 24.44 -34.71
N GLY A 98 -9.95 23.13 -34.42
CA GLY A 98 -9.18 22.64 -33.27
C GLY A 98 -9.79 22.92 -31.89
N VAL A 99 -10.95 23.60 -31.81
CA VAL A 99 -11.62 23.90 -30.55
C VAL A 99 -12.53 22.75 -30.13
N SER A 100 -12.49 22.40 -28.84
CA SER A 100 -13.38 21.41 -28.26
C SER A 100 -13.97 21.83 -26.94
N VAL A 101 -15.14 21.28 -26.64
CA VAL A 101 -15.78 21.38 -25.33
C VAL A 101 -15.98 20.00 -24.76
N VAL A 102 -15.89 19.88 -23.43
CA VAL A 102 -16.22 18.63 -22.75
C VAL A 102 -17.67 18.70 -22.31
N ASN A 103 -18.49 17.83 -22.88
CA ASN A 103 -19.84 17.59 -22.43
C ASN A 103 -19.80 16.56 -21.29
N ILE A 104 -20.48 16.88 -20.18
CA ILE A 104 -20.56 16.03 -18.98
C ILE A 104 -22.01 16.00 -18.56
N GLU A 105 -22.62 14.83 -18.66
CA GLU A 105 -24.00 14.60 -18.24
C GLU A 105 -24.02 13.61 -17.08
N GLN A 106 -24.69 13.99 -15.99
CA GLN A 106 -24.93 13.05 -14.89
C GLN A 106 -25.99 12.04 -15.30
N ILE A 107 -25.66 10.76 -15.19
CA ILE A 107 -26.56 9.65 -15.54
C ILE A 107 -26.77 8.76 -14.33
N SER A 108 -27.85 7.98 -14.35
CA SER A 108 -28.16 7.04 -13.27
C SER A 108 -27.34 5.75 -13.34
N PHE A 109 -27.01 5.20 -12.17
CA PHE A 109 -26.51 3.82 -12.07
C PHE A 109 -27.61 2.83 -12.44
N THR A 110 -27.25 1.79 -13.20
CA THR A 110 -28.12 0.64 -13.46
C THR A 110 -28.34 -0.16 -12.18
N THR A 111 -29.35 -1.04 -12.15
CA THR A 111 -29.62 -1.91 -10.99
C THR A 111 -28.41 -2.80 -10.64
N VAL A 112 -27.68 -3.29 -11.65
CA VAL A 112 -26.49 -4.14 -11.44
C VAL A 112 -25.35 -3.32 -10.84
N GLU A 113 -25.07 -2.13 -11.39
CA GLU A 113 -24.03 -1.24 -10.86
C GLU A 113 -24.35 -0.76 -9.44
N ARG A 114 -25.63 -0.49 -9.14
CA ARG A 114 -26.07 -0.08 -7.80
C ARG A 114 -25.88 -1.19 -6.77
N ARG A 115 -26.14 -2.44 -7.15
CA ARG A 115 -25.85 -3.59 -6.27
C ARG A 115 -24.35 -3.73 -6.04
N ALA A 116 -23.54 -3.67 -7.10
CA ALA A 116 -22.09 -3.69 -6.99
C ALA A 116 -21.55 -2.55 -6.12
N LEU A 117 -22.13 -1.35 -6.21
CA LEU A 117 -21.79 -0.21 -5.35
C LEU A 117 -22.09 -0.48 -3.87
N ASN A 118 -23.24 -1.08 -3.56
CA ASN A 118 -23.59 -1.43 -2.19
C ASN A 118 -22.64 -2.51 -1.64
N ASP A 119 -22.33 -3.52 -2.44
CA ASP A 119 -21.37 -4.58 -2.08
C ASP A 119 -20.00 -3.96 -1.80
N PHE A 120 -19.55 -2.99 -2.61
CA PHE A 120 -18.31 -2.25 -2.37
C PHE A 120 -18.29 -1.56 -1.01
N TYR A 121 -19.33 -0.81 -0.66
CA TYR A 121 -19.39 -0.10 0.62
C TYR A 121 -19.40 -1.07 1.80
N GLU A 122 -20.12 -2.19 1.68
CA GLU A 122 -20.14 -3.22 2.71
C GLU A 122 -18.75 -3.82 2.92
N ILE A 123 -18.04 -4.18 1.85
CA ILE A 123 -16.67 -4.69 1.92
C ILE A 123 -15.74 -3.68 2.59
N ASN A 124 -15.77 -2.44 2.12
CA ASN A 124 -14.92 -1.38 2.63
C ASN A 124 -15.15 -1.15 4.14
N ASP A 125 -16.39 -1.12 4.59
CA ASP A 125 -16.73 -0.95 6.00
C ASP A 125 -16.33 -2.17 6.83
N ASN A 126 -16.55 -3.39 6.30
CA ASN A 126 -16.19 -4.63 6.96
C ASN A 126 -14.68 -4.74 7.17
N ILE A 127 -13.87 -4.43 6.15
CA ILE A 127 -12.41 -4.48 6.25
C ILE A 127 -11.90 -3.42 7.22
N LYS A 128 -12.42 -2.18 7.17
CA LYS A 128 -12.07 -1.13 8.14
C LYS A 128 -12.38 -1.53 9.58
N ALA A 129 -13.58 -2.05 9.81
CA ALA A 129 -14.00 -2.48 11.12
C ALA A 129 -13.17 -3.68 11.62
N ALA A 130 -12.83 -4.62 10.73
CA ALA A 130 -11.99 -5.77 11.07
C ALA A 130 -10.55 -5.35 11.39
N ALA A 131 -9.92 -4.56 10.52
CA ALA A 131 -8.53 -4.11 10.67
C ALA A 131 -8.30 -3.33 11.97
N SER A 132 -9.26 -2.49 12.37
CA SER A 132 -9.20 -1.72 13.62
C SER A 132 -9.40 -2.54 14.89
N ARG A 133 -9.99 -3.74 14.79
CA ARG A 133 -10.24 -4.65 15.93
C ARG A 133 -9.16 -5.71 16.12
N ILE A 134 -8.29 -5.88 15.14
CA ILE A 134 -7.16 -6.79 15.28
C ILE A 134 -6.14 -6.17 16.19
N SER A 135 -5.87 -6.89 17.27
CA SER A 135 -4.66 -6.71 18.05
C SER A 135 -4.00 -8.08 18.10
N LEU A 136 -3.04 -8.30 17.19
CA LEU A 136 -2.19 -9.48 17.31
C LEU A 136 -1.18 -9.20 18.41
N SER A 137 -1.21 -10.01 19.47
CA SER A 137 -0.19 -10.01 20.51
C SER A 137 0.73 -11.20 20.31
N SER A 138 2.00 -10.91 20.00
CA SER A 138 3.07 -11.86 20.19
C SER A 138 3.37 -11.90 21.69
N ILE A 139 2.94 -12.96 22.38
CA ILE A 139 3.16 -13.13 23.82
C ILE A 139 4.62 -13.55 24.03
N GLY A 140 5.44 -12.61 24.47
CA GLY A 140 6.79 -12.83 24.95
C GLY A 140 7.23 -11.67 25.83
N THR A 141 7.69 -11.96 27.04
CA THR A 141 8.20 -10.95 27.97
C THR A 141 9.68 -10.72 27.68
N TYR A 142 10.03 -9.49 27.28
CA TYR A 142 11.42 -9.08 27.06
C TYR A 142 11.84 -8.10 28.14
N ASN A 143 12.87 -8.46 28.89
CA ASN A 143 13.46 -7.54 29.84
C ASN A 143 14.46 -6.67 29.07
N ALA A 144 14.14 -5.39 28.90
CA ALA A 144 15.13 -4.37 28.60
C ALA A 144 16.17 -4.39 29.73
N ARG A 145 17.39 -4.85 29.44
CA ARG A 145 18.44 -4.88 30.47
C ARG A 145 19.01 -3.48 30.61
N SER A 146 19.09 -2.98 31.84
CA SER A 146 19.98 -1.86 32.13
C SER A 146 21.43 -2.30 31.87
N PHE A 147 22.28 -1.36 31.48
CA PHE A 147 23.71 -1.54 31.18
C PHE A 147 24.53 -2.27 32.28
N ALA A 148 23.95 -2.52 33.46
CA ALA A 148 24.63 -3.11 34.61
C ALA A 148 24.71 -4.65 34.62
N SER A 149 24.19 -5.39 33.62
CA SER A 149 24.23 -6.87 33.65
C SER A 149 24.37 -7.54 32.28
N TYR A 150 25.54 -7.37 31.65
CA TYR A 150 26.01 -8.27 30.59
C TYR A 150 26.52 -9.57 31.22
N SER A 151 25.63 -10.35 31.83
CA SER A 151 25.92 -11.76 32.15
C SER A 151 25.51 -12.60 30.94
N SER A 152 26.46 -13.39 30.44
CA SER A 152 26.36 -14.37 29.36
C SER A 152 25.36 -15.50 29.68
N SER A 153 24.08 -15.13 29.76
CA SER A 153 22.97 -16.07 29.87
C SER A 153 22.35 -16.25 28.49
N SER A 154 22.55 -17.45 27.97
CA SER A 154 22.00 -18.03 26.76
C SER A 154 20.49 -17.80 26.59
N GLY A 155 20.11 -17.35 25.38
CA GLY A 155 18.85 -17.71 24.73
C GLY A 155 17.60 -16.91 25.09
N SER A 156 17.58 -15.60 24.81
CA SER A 156 16.28 -14.95 24.56
C SER A 156 15.89 -15.24 23.12
N GLU A 157 14.90 -16.10 22.89
CA GLU A 157 14.33 -16.27 21.55
C GLU A 157 13.76 -14.92 21.08
N CYS A 158 14.39 -14.30 20.09
CA CYS A 158 13.94 -13.02 19.51
C CYS A 158 12.73 -13.18 18.57
N SER A 159 12.13 -14.37 18.54
CA SER A 159 10.95 -14.73 17.75
C SER A 159 9.71 -13.91 18.12
N SER A 160 9.58 -13.51 19.38
CA SER A 160 8.51 -12.63 19.88
C SER A 160 8.91 -11.15 20.03
N HIS A 161 10.02 -10.72 19.43
CA HIS A 161 10.48 -9.32 19.41
C HIS A 161 10.20 -8.69 18.01
N PRO A 162 9.97 -7.36 17.87
CA PRO A 162 9.70 -6.75 16.58
C PRO A 162 10.77 -6.97 15.50
N THR A 163 12.03 -7.25 15.90
CA THR A 163 13.10 -7.55 14.96
C THR A 163 12.86 -8.84 14.16
N SER A 164 12.06 -9.78 14.69
CA SER A 164 11.67 -11.00 13.98
C SER A 164 10.96 -10.73 12.65
N TYR A 165 10.19 -9.64 12.56
CA TYR A 165 9.47 -9.23 11.35
C TYR A 165 10.41 -8.98 10.18
N PHE A 166 11.62 -8.46 10.41
CA PHE A 166 12.55 -8.11 9.33
C PHE A 166 13.28 -9.32 8.72
N THR A 167 12.95 -10.53 9.17
CA THR A 167 13.36 -11.76 8.49
C THR A 167 12.33 -12.15 7.42
N PRO A 168 12.73 -12.79 6.29
CA PRO A 168 11.79 -13.21 5.25
C PRO A 168 10.65 -14.08 5.77
N ARG A 169 10.92 -14.95 6.75
CA ARG A 169 9.92 -15.82 7.38
C ARG A 169 9.02 -15.05 8.34
N GLY A 170 9.58 -14.17 9.16
CA GLY A 170 8.82 -13.34 10.09
C GLY A 170 7.85 -12.42 9.36
N GLN A 171 8.31 -11.73 8.30
CA GLN A 171 7.45 -10.89 7.48
C GLN A 171 6.24 -11.66 6.93
N ARG A 172 6.48 -12.83 6.32
CA ARG A 172 5.42 -13.70 5.78
C ARG A 172 4.43 -14.12 6.86
N ASN A 173 4.93 -14.65 7.98
CA ASN A 173 4.07 -15.11 9.07
C ASN A 173 3.22 -13.95 9.62
N THR A 174 3.80 -12.77 9.84
CA THR A 174 3.06 -11.60 10.30
C THR A 174 1.95 -11.20 9.33
N HIS A 175 2.22 -11.20 8.02
CA HIS A 175 1.22 -10.86 7.01
C HIS A 175 0.11 -11.92 6.92
N GLU A 176 0.46 -13.20 7.01
CA GLU A 176 -0.51 -14.31 7.07
C GLU A 176 -1.40 -14.24 8.31
N ASP A 177 -0.82 -13.96 9.48
CA ASP A 177 -1.55 -13.82 10.74
C ASP A 177 -2.47 -12.59 10.72
N LEU A 178 -2.02 -11.47 10.17
CA LEU A 178 -2.85 -10.27 9.99
C LEU A 178 -4.00 -10.55 9.03
N ALA A 179 -3.74 -11.18 7.89
CA ALA A 179 -4.78 -11.55 6.93
C ALA A 179 -5.80 -12.51 7.54
N LYS A 180 -5.33 -13.51 8.30
CA LYS A 180 -6.18 -14.42 9.07
C LYS A 180 -7.00 -13.69 10.13
N GLY A 181 -6.40 -12.77 10.87
CA GLY A 181 -7.09 -11.93 11.85
C GLY A 181 -8.21 -11.11 11.21
N ILE A 182 -7.94 -10.46 10.07
CA ILE A 182 -8.95 -9.70 9.31
C ILE A 182 -10.07 -10.63 8.88
N ARG A 183 -9.72 -11.78 8.33
CA ARG A 183 -10.68 -12.79 7.89
C ARG A 183 -11.59 -13.25 9.03
N ASP A 184 -11.01 -13.61 10.16
CA ASP A 184 -11.74 -14.17 11.30
C ASP A 184 -12.66 -13.10 11.93
N GLN A 185 -12.26 -11.82 11.94
CA GLN A 185 -13.10 -10.69 12.37
C GLN A 185 -14.23 -10.37 11.38
N VAL A 186 -13.99 -10.55 10.07
CA VAL A 186 -15.05 -10.47 9.06
C VAL A 186 -16.04 -11.63 9.23
N GLY A 187 -15.59 -12.81 9.67
CA GLY A 187 -16.42 -13.96 10.07
C GLY A 187 -17.21 -14.60 8.91
N ASN A 188 -18.29 -15.35 9.24
CA ASN A 188 -19.26 -15.95 8.28
C ASN A 188 -20.04 -14.92 7.44
N ARG A 189 -19.63 -13.65 7.44
CA ARG A 189 -20.06 -12.71 6.40
C ARG A 189 -19.58 -13.29 5.07
N SER A 190 -20.31 -13.03 4.00
CA SER A 190 -20.08 -13.62 2.68
C SER A 190 -18.73 -13.31 2.00
N TRP A 191 -17.79 -12.72 2.76
CA TRP A 191 -16.46 -12.25 2.38
C TRP A 191 -15.32 -13.03 3.04
N GLY A 192 -15.51 -13.59 4.25
CA GLY A 192 -14.43 -14.19 5.04
C GLY A 192 -13.76 -15.38 4.32
N GLU A 193 -14.52 -16.23 3.66
CA GLU A 193 -13.99 -17.41 2.95
C GLU A 193 -13.08 -17.06 1.76
N PHE A 194 -13.08 -15.79 1.35
CA PHE A 194 -12.46 -15.33 0.12
C PHE A 194 -11.24 -14.45 0.34
N ILE A 195 -10.84 -14.22 1.60
CA ILE A 195 -9.67 -13.42 1.97
C ILE A 195 -8.38 -14.23 1.89
N ARG A 196 -7.42 -13.79 1.08
CA ARG A 196 -6.06 -14.35 0.98
C ARG A 196 -4.99 -13.27 1.11
N HIS A 197 -3.79 -13.64 1.52
CA HIS A 197 -2.60 -12.79 1.40
C HIS A 197 -1.97 -12.97 0.01
N THR A 198 -1.46 -11.88 -0.59
CA THR A 198 -0.71 -11.91 -1.85
C THR A 198 0.26 -10.73 -1.97
N ASP A 199 1.28 -10.88 -2.81
CA ASP A 199 2.27 -9.84 -3.15
C ASP A 199 1.89 -9.00 -4.40
N TYR A 200 0.60 -8.89 -4.71
CA TYR A 200 0.11 -8.38 -6.01
C TYR A 200 -0.04 -6.85 -6.08
N THR A 201 0.29 -6.28 -7.25
CA THR A 201 0.52 -4.86 -7.54
C THR A 201 -0.67 -4.06 -8.11
N GLY A 202 -1.84 -4.68 -8.31
CA GLY A 202 -2.99 -4.02 -8.93
C GLY A 202 -4.01 -3.52 -7.90
N GLY A 203 -4.06 -2.21 -7.67
CA GLY A 203 -5.01 -1.59 -6.74
C GLY A 203 -6.41 -1.45 -7.34
N GLY A 204 -7.35 -2.27 -6.87
CA GLY A 204 -8.77 -2.12 -7.20
C GLY A 204 -9.61 -3.36 -6.96
N ILE A 205 -10.92 -3.20 -7.08
CA ILE A 205 -11.89 -4.28 -6.94
C ILE A 205 -12.86 -4.29 -8.12
N GLN A 206 -12.98 -5.45 -8.77
CA GLN A 206 -13.93 -5.69 -9.84
C GLN A 206 -15.18 -6.34 -9.25
N LEU A 207 -16.36 -5.80 -9.56
CA LEU A 207 -17.62 -6.14 -8.92
C LEU A 207 -18.72 -6.27 -9.99
N GLY A 208 -19.14 -7.47 -10.38
CA GLY A 208 -20.10 -7.57 -11.49
C GLY A 208 -20.61 -8.96 -11.85
N LYS A 209 -21.51 -9.03 -12.83
CA LYS A 209 -21.99 -10.26 -13.47
C LYS A 209 -21.56 -10.26 -14.93
N GLY A 210 -20.68 -11.18 -15.32
CA GLY A 210 -20.05 -11.13 -16.64
C GLY A 210 -19.32 -9.80 -16.80
N ASN A 211 -19.67 -9.03 -17.84
CA ASN A 211 -19.03 -7.73 -18.08
C ASN A 211 -19.85 -6.52 -17.59
N LEU A 212 -20.90 -6.74 -16.79
CA LEU A 212 -21.72 -5.68 -16.21
C LEU A 212 -21.38 -5.51 -14.74
N GLY A 213 -20.96 -4.31 -14.32
CA GLY A 213 -20.51 -4.07 -12.96
C GLY A 213 -19.65 -2.83 -12.81
N LEU A 214 -18.86 -2.80 -11.75
CA LEU A 214 -17.89 -1.75 -11.44
C LEU A 214 -16.47 -2.31 -11.52
N ASN A 215 -15.54 -1.50 -12.03
CA ASN A 215 -14.11 -1.67 -11.82
C ASN A 215 -13.64 -0.48 -10.97
N VAL A 216 -13.55 -0.70 -9.66
CA VAL A 216 -13.25 0.34 -8.69
C VAL A 216 -11.75 0.42 -8.48
N SER A 217 -11.13 1.51 -8.92
CA SER A 217 -9.76 1.84 -8.57
C SER A 217 -9.71 2.49 -7.18
N LEU A 218 -8.86 1.92 -6.33
CA LEU A 218 -8.54 2.42 -5.00
C LEU A 218 -7.26 3.28 -4.99
N SER A 219 -6.62 3.48 -6.15
CA SER A 219 -5.32 4.13 -6.25
C SER A 219 -5.30 5.60 -5.80
N HIS A 220 -6.46 6.24 -5.68
CA HIS A 220 -6.63 7.62 -5.22
C HIS A 220 -7.45 7.70 -3.92
N SER A 221 -7.65 6.56 -3.24
CA SER A 221 -8.40 6.53 -2.00
C SER A 221 -7.53 7.05 -0.85
N ASN A 222 -7.90 8.20 -0.28
CA ASN A 222 -7.29 8.74 0.95
C ASN A 222 -7.78 8.02 2.22
N ASN A 223 -8.47 6.89 2.08
CA ASN A 223 -9.06 6.16 3.20
C ASN A 223 -8.11 5.05 3.65
N ASP A 224 -7.02 5.47 4.29
CA ASP A 224 -5.98 4.55 4.75
C ASP A 224 -6.51 3.70 5.90
N ILE A 225 -6.45 2.38 5.74
CA ILE A 225 -6.83 1.40 6.74
C ILE A 225 -5.56 0.96 7.45
N PHE A 226 -5.57 0.93 8.78
CA PHE A 226 -4.40 0.52 9.56
C PHE A 226 -4.74 -0.64 10.50
N THR A 227 -3.73 -1.47 10.77
CA THR A 227 -3.74 -2.53 11.76
C THR A 227 -2.40 -2.58 12.48
N HIS A 228 -2.28 -3.31 13.58
CA HIS A 228 -1.06 -3.33 14.37
C HIS A 228 -0.76 -4.70 15.00
N VAL A 229 0.52 -4.92 15.26
CA VAL A 229 1.06 -6.09 15.96
C VAL A 229 1.84 -5.61 17.18
N ASN A 230 1.45 -6.11 18.34
CA ASN A 230 2.09 -5.83 19.63
C ASN A 230 3.06 -6.97 19.97
N TYR A 231 4.26 -6.62 20.39
CA TYR A 231 5.29 -7.57 20.83
C TYR A 231 5.62 -7.31 22.30
N GLY A 232 4.80 -7.87 23.21
CA GLY A 232 4.88 -7.54 24.64
C GLY A 232 4.27 -6.16 24.94
N ASP A 233 5.07 -5.22 25.46
CA ASP A 233 4.62 -3.87 25.82
C ASP A 233 4.31 -3.02 24.57
N PRO A 234 3.03 -2.63 24.34
CA PRO A 234 2.63 -1.88 23.15
C PRO A 234 3.17 -0.44 23.13
N ALA A 235 3.60 0.12 24.26
CA ALA A 235 4.23 1.45 24.29
C ALA A 235 5.66 1.44 23.72
N SER A 236 6.31 0.27 23.75
CA SER A 236 7.72 0.11 23.38
C SER A 236 7.90 -0.68 22.09
N ASN A 237 7.05 -1.68 21.84
CA ASN A 237 7.24 -2.67 20.80
C ASN A 237 5.95 -2.89 19.99
N LEU A 238 5.82 -2.09 18.93
CA LEU A 238 4.62 -1.99 18.10
C LEU A 238 5.01 -1.91 16.63
N LEU A 239 4.42 -2.77 15.80
CA LEU A 239 4.49 -2.62 14.34
C LEU A 239 3.11 -2.24 13.81
N VAL A 240 3.04 -1.10 13.11
CA VAL A 240 1.82 -0.58 12.48
C VAL A 240 1.88 -0.83 10.98
N PHE A 241 0.80 -1.36 10.43
CA PHE A 241 0.67 -1.71 9.02
C PHE A 241 -0.50 -0.97 8.39
N LYS A 242 -0.28 -0.38 7.21
CA LYS A 242 -1.35 0.06 6.31
C LYS A 242 -1.84 -1.16 5.53
N VAL A 243 -3.15 -1.35 5.49
CA VAL A 243 -3.84 -2.47 4.87
C VAL A 243 -4.37 -2.03 3.51
N HIS A 244 -3.97 -2.76 2.47
CA HIS A 244 -4.54 -2.66 1.14
C HIS A 244 -5.40 -3.87 0.86
N TYR A 245 -6.47 -3.67 0.09
CA TYR A 245 -7.31 -4.76 -0.39
C TYR A 245 -7.60 -4.62 -1.88
N HIS A 246 -7.65 -5.75 -2.57
CA HIS A 246 -7.95 -5.81 -4.01
C HIS A 246 -8.61 -7.15 -4.36
N GLY A 247 -9.27 -7.26 -5.51
CA GLY A 247 -9.95 -8.51 -5.84
C GLY A 247 -10.84 -8.49 -7.08
N ASP A 248 -11.34 -9.67 -7.44
CA ASP A 248 -12.40 -9.87 -8.44
C ASP A 248 -13.57 -10.56 -7.76
N MET A 249 -14.77 -10.03 -7.99
CA MET A 249 -16.03 -10.57 -7.55
C MET A 249 -16.98 -10.70 -8.72
N ARG A 250 -17.24 -11.95 -9.08
CA ARG A 250 -18.21 -12.30 -10.11
C ARG A 250 -19.47 -12.88 -9.46
N TYR A 251 -20.64 -12.31 -9.75
CA TYR A 251 -21.92 -12.88 -9.32
C TYR A 251 -22.09 -14.28 -9.91
N GLY A 252 -22.14 -15.31 -9.06
CA GLY A 252 -22.23 -16.72 -9.46
C GLY A 252 -20.89 -17.40 -9.75
N GLY A 253 -19.76 -16.75 -9.45
CA GLY A 253 -18.41 -17.32 -9.50
C GLY A 253 -17.67 -17.22 -8.16
N GLU A 254 -16.41 -17.65 -8.14
CA GLU A 254 -15.55 -17.48 -6.96
C GLU A 254 -15.33 -15.99 -6.67
N ARG A 255 -15.54 -15.61 -5.41
CA ARG A 255 -15.13 -14.30 -4.90
C ARG A 255 -13.68 -14.43 -4.45
N ARG A 256 -12.83 -13.46 -4.73
CA ARG A 256 -11.45 -13.45 -4.25
C ARG A 256 -11.10 -12.05 -3.80
N LEU A 257 -10.86 -11.90 -2.50
CA LEU A 257 -10.38 -10.69 -1.88
C LEU A 257 -8.96 -10.95 -1.38
N ASN A 258 -8.04 -10.09 -1.73
CA ASN A 258 -6.65 -10.22 -1.41
C ASN A 258 -6.22 -9.05 -0.53
N LEU A 259 -5.41 -9.32 0.47
CA LEU A 259 -4.86 -8.33 1.40
C LEU A 259 -3.35 -8.23 1.24
N SER A 260 -2.86 -7.00 1.31
CA SER A 260 -1.43 -6.71 1.38
C SER A 260 -1.15 -5.61 2.40
N PHE A 261 0.07 -5.57 2.93
CA PHE A 261 0.40 -4.80 4.13
C PHE A 261 1.68 -3.99 3.95
N ASP A 262 1.63 -2.70 4.26
CA ASP A 262 2.78 -1.80 4.28
C ASP A 262 3.17 -1.43 5.71
N LEU A 263 4.38 -1.78 6.12
CA LEU A 263 4.92 -1.34 7.41
C LEU A 263 5.05 0.19 7.44
N GLN A 264 4.37 0.82 8.39
CA GLN A 264 4.46 2.26 8.66
C GLN A 264 5.61 2.54 9.62
N ARG A 265 6.82 2.69 9.09
CA ARG A 265 8.06 2.87 9.89
C ARG A 265 8.03 4.05 10.86
N GLY A 266 7.32 5.13 10.51
CA GLY A 266 7.18 6.31 11.40
C GLY A 266 6.16 6.14 12.53
N ALA A 267 5.28 5.15 12.43
CA ALA A 267 4.29 4.82 13.47
C ALA A 267 4.63 3.51 14.21
N SER A 268 5.77 2.90 13.88
CA SER A 268 6.23 1.62 14.44
C SER A 268 7.49 1.84 15.28
N ALA A 269 7.64 1.07 16.34
CA ALA A 269 8.74 1.19 17.30
C ALA A 269 9.35 -0.17 17.67
N ILE A 270 10.66 -0.15 17.94
CA ILE A 270 11.44 -1.26 18.50
C ILE A 270 12.15 -0.71 19.74
N ASP A 271 11.95 -1.36 20.89
CA ASP A 271 12.49 -0.93 22.18
C ASP A 271 12.20 0.54 22.52
N GLY A 272 11.02 1.02 22.12
CA GLY A 272 10.55 2.40 22.34
C GLY A 272 11.12 3.42 21.36
N ILE A 273 11.94 2.99 20.39
CA ILE A 273 12.54 3.86 19.38
C ILE A 273 11.81 3.66 18.05
N GLU A 274 11.30 4.76 17.49
CA GLU A 274 10.67 4.77 16.17
C GLU A 274 11.60 4.16 15.11
N ILE A 275 11.08 3.26 14.27
CA ILE A 275 11.89 2.60 13.22
C ILE A 275 12.45 3.61 12.22
N SER A 276 11.71 4.70 11.93
CA SER A 276 12.20 5.81 11.11
C SER A 276 13.42 6.51 11.69
N ARG A 277 13.61 6.50 13.02
CA ARG A 277 14.79 7.06 13.70
C ARG A 277 15.92 6.06 13.82
N LEU A 278 15.59 4.77 14.00
CA LEU A 278 16.59 3.70 13.96
C LEU A 278 17.18 3.49 12.56
N PHE A 279 16.41 3.76 11.50
CA PHE A 279 16.84 3.58 10.12
C PHE A 279 16.41 4.78 9.28
N THR A 280 17.16 5.87 9.39
CA THR A 280 16.82 7.16 8.76
C THR A 280 17.05 7.18 7.25
N ASN A 281 17.81 6.22 6.71
CA ASN A 281 18.39 6.23 5.37
C ASN A 281 19.43 7.34 5.14
N ASP A 282 19.86 8.01 6.20
CA ASP A 282 20.95 8.97 6.16
C ASP A 282 22.26 8.27 6.56
N SER A 283 23.19 8.17 5.60
CA SER A 283 24.48 7.51 5.81
C SER A 283 25.41 8.29 6.75
N ASP A 284 25.15 9.57 6.97
CA ASP A 284 26.01 10.48 7.74
C ASP A 284 25.59 10.57 9.21
N VAL A 285 24.38 10.11 9.53
CA VAL A 285 23.90 9.97 10.90
C VAL A 285 24.49 8.69 11.49
N VAL A 286 24.98 8.73 12.73
CA VAL A 286 25.31 7.54 13.52
C VAL A 286 24.29 7.43 14.64
N VAL A 287 23.58 6.30 14.69
CA VAL A 287 22.64 6.00 15.77
C VAL A 287 23.43 5.42 16.94
N ASP A 288 23.57 6.21 18.01
CA ASP A 288 24.32 5.81 19.20
C ASP A 288 23.42 5.04 20.18
N LEU A 289 23.68 3.73 20.30
CA LEU A 289 23.02 2.83 21.23
C LEU A 289 23.88 2.52 22.47
N THR A 290 25.06 3.15 22.62
CA THR A 290 25.99 2.90 23.73
C THR A 290 25.52 3.39 25.10
N LYS A 291 24.49 4.24 25.13
CA LYS A 291 23.86 4.74 26.36
C LYS A 291 22.34 4.59 26.33
N THR A 292 21.81 3.99 25.28
CA THR A 292 20.38 3.83 25.06
C THR A 292 19.98 2.44 25.54
N PRO A 293 19.04 2.30 26.48
CA PRO A 293 18.58 0.98 26.92
C PRO A 293 17.84 0.31 25.76
N VAL A 294 18.44 -0.73 25.20
CA VAL A 294 17.87 -1.54 24.11
C VAL A 294 17.95 -3.02 24.46
N SER A 295 17.10 -3.84 23.85
CA SER A 295 17.10 -5.28 24.05
C SER A 295 18.31 -5.93 23.38
N ASN A 296 18.71 -7.11 23.88
CA ASN A 296 19.70 -7.94 23.18
C ASN A 296 19.20 -8.35 21.79
N CYS A 297 17.89 -8.48 21.59
CA CYS A 297 17.33 -8.83 20.30
C CYS A 297 17.53 -7.76 19.23
N LEU A 298 17.54 -6.48 19.61
CA LEU A 298 17.92 -5.40 18.69
C LEU A 298 19.43 -5.41 18.42
N LEU A 299 20.26 -5.62 19.44
CA LEU A 299 21.72 -5.69 19.27
C LEU A 299 22.16 -6.87 18.40
N ASP A 300 21.59 -8.06 18.64
CA ASP A 300 21.86 -9.27 17.87
C ASP A 300 21.37 -9.10 16.44
N PHE A 301 20.17 -8.53 16.23
CA PHE A 301 19.68 -8.20 14.89
C PHE A 301 20.63 -7.25 14.14
N ILE A 302 21.14 -6.20 14.78
CA ILE A 302 22.10 -5.26 14.17
C ILE A 302 23.41 -5.98 13.81
N LYS A 303 23.90 -6.87 14.68
CA LYS A 303 25.11 -7.66 14.43
C LYS A 303 24.93 -8.67 13.30
N ASP A 304 23.80 -9.37 13.26
CA ASP A 304 23.51 -10.42 12.28
C ASP A 304 23.22 -9.85 10.88
N THR A 305 22.58 -8.68 10.82
CA THR A 305 22.27 -8.01 9.54
C THR A 305 23.32 -6.99 9.12
N GLY A 306 24.31 -6.74 9.97
CA GLY A 306 25.27 -5.68 9.78
C GLY A 306 26.67 -6.16 9.45
N THR A 307 27.45 -5.24 8.91
CA THR A 307 28.89 -5.43 8.72
C THR A 307 29.65 -4.44 9.60
N PRO A 308 30.67 -4.87 10.35
CA PRO A 308 31.54 -3.96 11.08
C PRO A 308 32.12 -2.91 10.12
N VAL A 309 32.09 -1.64 10.53
CA VAL A 309 32.72 -0.56 9.78
C VAL A 309 34.17 -0.48 10.24
N SER A 310 35.10 -0.92 9.40
CA SER A 310 36.54 -0.77 9.65
C SER A 310 36.86 0.73 9.77
N GLY A 311 37.33 1.16 10.93
CA GLY A 311 37.58 2.57 11.18
C GLY A 311 38.75 3.11 10.37
N ASN A 312 38.50 4.11 9.53
CA ASN A 312 39.25 5.36 9.65
C ASN A 312 38.66 6.10 10.86
N GLY A 313 39.00 5.61 12.05
CA GLY A 313 38.57 6.22 13.30
C GLY A 313 39.30 7.54 13.49
N THR A 314 38.60 8.67 13.40
CA THR A 314 38.96 9.80 14.25
C THR A 314 38.71 9.34 15.68
N PRO A 315 39.72 9.31 16.56
CA PRO A 315 39.52 8.91 17.94
C PRO A 315 38.59 9.92 18.61
N GLY A 316 37.33 9.54 18.83
CA GLY A 316 36.48 10.19 19.81
C GLY A 316 37.00 9.85 21.20
N GLY A 317 38.07 10.51 21.61
CA GLY A 317 38.69 10.32 22.91
C GLY A 317 40.21 10.41 22.85
N SER A 318 40.75 11.63 22.80
CA SER A 318 42.11 11.88 23.27
C SER A 318 42.15 11.76 24.79
N GLY A 319 41.97 10.54 25.31
CA GLY A 319 42.62 10.11 26.52
C GLY A 319 44.11 10.10 26.21
N ARG A 320 44.81 11.12 26.71
CA ARG A 320 46.24 11.36 26.52
C ARG A 320 47.03 10.10 26.93
N PRO A 321 47.94 9.56 26.09
CA PRO A 321 48.89 8.56 26.53
C PRO A 321 50.04 9.30 27.23
N GLY A 322 50.20 9.09 28.54
CA GLY A 322 51.29 9.69 29.28
C GLY A 322 51.22 9.34 30.76
N GLY A 323 52.04 8.37 31.16
CA GLY A 323 52.05 7.83 32.51
C GLY A 323 52.42 8.84 33.59
N SER A 324 51.84 8.63 34.77
CA SER A 324 52.50 8.89 36.04
C SER A 324 51.96 7.89 37.07
N SER A 325 52.92 7.32 37.78
CA SER A 325 52.81 6.39 38.89
C SER A 325 51.89 6.87 40.01
N GLY A 326 50.93 6.04 40.41
CA GLY A 326 50.17 6.14 41.66
C GLY A 326 49.57 4.78 42.02
N PRO A 327 49.78 4.24 43.23
CA PRO A 327 49.34 2.90 43.59
C PRO A 327 47.92 2.92 44.17
N GLY A 328 47.11 1.93 43.78
CA GLY A 328 45.95 1.51 44.57
C GLY A 328 44.64 1.41 43.80
N GLY A 329 44.04 0.22 43.85
CA GLY A 329 42.61 0.02 43.56
C GLY A 329 42.33 -1.02 42.50
N GLY A 330 42.57 -2.29 42.81
CA GLY A 330 41.97 -3.39 42.07
C GLY A 330 40.46 -3.38 42.25
N GLY A 331 39.72 -3.26 41.15
CA GLY A 331 38.28 -3.49 41.07
C GLY A 331 37.97 -4.19 39.75
N PRO A 332 37.13 -5.25 39.73
CA PRO A 332 36.79 -5.97 38.50
C PRO A 332 35.75 -5.17 37.71
N GLY A 333 36.19 -4.11 37.05
CA GLY A 333 35.36 -3.36 36.10
C GLY A 333 35.59 -3.88 34.70
N GLY A 334 34.69 -4.74 34.20
CA GLY A 334 34.67 -5.06 32.76
C GLY A 334 34.46 -3.76 31.98
N GLY A 335 35.47 -3.31 31.25
CA GLY A 335 35.34 -2.16 30.37
C GLY A 335 34.44 -2.51 29.19
N TYR A 336 33.62 -1.56 28.73
CA TYR A 336 32.85 -1.71 27.51
C TYR A 336 33.52 -0.94 26.38
N CYS A 337 33.61 -1.58 25.23
CA CYS A 337 34.16 -1.03 24.01
C CYS A 337 32.99 -0.62 23.10
N THR A 338 33.21 0.34 22.21
CA THR A 338 32.21 0.73 21.20
C THR A 338 32.59 0.11 19.87
N GLU A 339 31.66 -0.64 19.28
CA GLU A 339 31.77 -1.12 17.91
C GLU A 339 30.84 -0.31 17.00
N THR A 340 31.30 0.02 15.79
CA THR A 340 30.47 0.67 14.77
C THR A 340 30.04 -0.34 13.71
N ILE A 341 28.74 -0.54 13.56
CA ILE A 341 28.16 -1.55 12.66
C ILE A 341 27.24 -0.87 11.66
N ARG A 342 27.37 -1.21 10.37
CA ARG A 342 26.43 -0.78 9.33
C ARG A 342 25.41 -1.90 9.09
N ALA A 343 24.18 -1.72 9.55
CA ALA A 343 23.10 -2.69 9.43
C ALA A 343 21.97 -2.20 8.52
N TYR A 344 21.09 -3.11 8.10
CA TYR A 344 19.97 -2.80 7.22
C TYR A 344 18.68 -3.54 7.60
N THR A 345 17.56 -2.91 7.30
CA THR A 345 16.22 -3.51 7.43
C THR A 345 15.48 -3.42 6.11
N CYS A 346 14.97 -4.55 5.64
CA CYS A 346 14.13 -4.59 4.45
C CYS A 346 12.67 -4.80 4.83
N SER A 347 11.77 -4.12 4.12
CA SER A 347 10.33 -4.33 4.21
C SER A 347 9.76 -4.31 2.81
N THR A 348 9.05 -5.37 2.46
CA THR A 348 8.25 -5.44 1.23
C THR A 348 6.93 -4.72 1.43
N THR A 349 6.65 -3.74 0.58
CA THR A 349 5.34 -3.08 0.50
C THR A 349 4.33 -4.00 -0.18
N GLY A 350 3.05 -3.73 -0.02
CA GLY A 350 1.93 -4.52 -0.51
C GLY A 350 1.79 -4.53 -2.02
N ASP A 351 2.59 -3.73 -2.74
CA ASP A 351 2.84 -3.80 -4.19
C ASP A 351 4.05 -4.70 -4.52
N GLY A 352 4.52 -5.53 -3.60
CA GLY A 352 5.64 -6.44 -3.81
C GLY A 352 7.00 -5.76 -3.93
N LYS A 353 7.10 -4.43 -3.75
CA LYS A 353 8.38 -3.71 -3.81
C LYS A 353 9.11 -3.82 -2.48
N THR A 354 10.26 -4.48 -2.47
CA THR A 354 11.14 -4.49 -1.30
C THR A 354 11.93 -3.19 -1.20
N THR A 355 11.75 -2.46 -0.10
CA THR A 355 12.55 -1.28 0.24
C THR A 355 13.43 -1.60 1.44
N CYS A 356 14.74 -1.37 1.29
CA CYS A 356 15.72 -1.60 2.35
C CYS A 356 16.30 -0.27 2.82
N SER A 357 16.39 -0.12 4.13
CA SER A 357 16.99 1.03 4.80
C SER A 357 18.30 0.63 5.44
N LYS A 358 19.32 1.48 5.29
CA LYS A 358 20.68 1.25 5.83
C LYS A 358 20.99 2.31 6.88
N GLN A 359 21.67 1.90 7.94
CA GLN A 359 22.07 2.81 9.02
C GLN A 359 23.39 2.35 9.65
N VAL A 360 24.20 3.31 10.10
CA VAL A 360 25.37 3.08 10.95
C VAL A 360 24.98 3.22 12.42
N PHE A 361 25.32 2.22 13.22
CA PHE A 361 25.07 2.13 14.65
C PHE A 361 26.37 2.12 15.44
N ALA A 362 26.42 2.81 16.57
CA ALA A 362 27.42 2.59 17.59
C ALA A 362 26.81 1.72 18.70
N VAL A 363 27.37 0.53 18.93
CA VAL A 363 26.83 -0.47 19.88
C VAL A 363 27.86 -0.82 20.96
N PRO A 364 27.42 -1.12 22.18
CA PRO A 364 28.33 -1.58 23.24
C PRO A 364 28.75 -3.04 23.00
N VAL A 365 30.04 -3.32 23.19
CA VAL A 365 30.60 -4.68 23.18
C VAL A 365 31.49 -4.90 24.40
N SER A 366 31.59 -6.15 24.86
CA SER A 366 32.52 -6.53 25.92
C SER A 366 33.96 -6.38 25.43
N CYS A 367 34.78 -5.63 26.17
CA CYS A 367 36.22 -5.85 26.19
C CYS A 367 36.52 -6.98 27.21
#